data_AF-A0A1F0PD78-F1
#
_entry.id   AF-A0A1F0PD78-F1
#
_cell.length_a   1.000
_cell.length_b   1.000
_cell.length_c   1.000
_cell.angle_alpha   90.00
_cell.angle_beta   90.00
_cell.angle_gamma   90.00
#
_symmetry.space_group_name_H-M   'P 1'
#
loop_
_entity.id
_entity.type
_entity.pdbx_description
1 polymer ?
#
loop_
_entity_poly.entity_id
_entity_poly.type
_entity_poly.pdbx_seq_one_letter_code
_entity_poly.pdbx_strand_id
1 'polypeptide(L)'
;MKKILFCLVIAGVLPAYSCCSSQQGAGIGKADSIHVEYCGMVGTTRYVINHSDTIMMLKGNFLHDIHGVECPSLFEPVRKVASDDVPVIQRLAHQLFVEHSKPDTLWTKPYQYGMTCMPILSVHVFKKGKETVYRYDTGEEKNGIVYSTSVQIKYSPAFLEFTHRLRKCF
;
A
#
# COMPACT_ATOMS: atom_id res chain seq x y z
N MET A 1 -31.00 56.11 -40.53
CA MET A 1 -30.80 56.07 -39.06
C MET A 1 -30.93 54.63 -38.57
N LYS A 2 -30.13 54.27 -37.55
CA LYS A 2 -30.00 53.00 -36.79
C LYS A 2 -31.33 52.21 -36.63
N LYS A 3 -31.39 50.87 -36.53
CA LYS A 3 -30.75 49.97 -35.54
C LYS A 3 -30.80 48.48 -35.97
N ILE A 4 -29.85 47.75 -35.39
CA ILE A 4 -29.58 46.30 -35.35
C ILE A 4 -30.70 45.52 -34.64
N LEU A 5 -30.99 44.28 -35.08
CA LEU A 5 -31.10 43.13 -34.15
C LEU A 5 -30.82 41.78 -34.83
N PHE A 6 -29.81 41.11 -34.28
CA PHE A 6 -29.36 39.75 -34.51
C PHE A 6 -30.27 38.74 -33.80
N CYS A 7 -30.43 37.54 -34.36
CA CYS A 7 -30.52 36.30 -33.56
C CYS A 7 -29.84 35.15 -34.34
N LEU A 8 -28.61 34.85 -33.92
CA LEU A 8 -27.81 33.70 -34.33
C LEU A 8 -28.42 32.41 -33.77
N VAL A 9 -28.70 31.45 -34.63
CA VAL A 9 -28.98 30.06 -34.26
C VAL A 9 -27.62 29.40 -33.94
N ILE A 10 -27.30 29.25 -32.66
CA ILE A 10 -26.19 28.38 -32.24
C ILE A 10 -26.77 26.99 -32.06
N ALA A 11 -26.57 26.15 -33.08
CA ALA A 11 -26.74 24.71 -32.97
C ALA A 11 -25.77 24.20 -31.88
N GLY A 12 -26.32 23.78 -30.75
CA GLY A 12 -25.56 23.24 -29.63
C GLY A 12 -24.80 22.00 -30.05
N VAL A 13 -23.48 22.11 -30.10
CA VAL A 13 -22.57 20.97 -30.04
C VAL A 13 -22.73 20.40 -28.64
N LEU A 14 -23.44 19.27 -28.53
CA LEU A 14 -23.38 18.44 -27.34
C LEU A 14 -21.91 18.02 -27.15
N PRO A 15 -21.23 18.34 -26.03
CA PRO A 15 -20.07 17.58 -25.67
C PRO A 15 -20.60 16.18 -25.35
N ALA A 16 -20.34 15.22 -26.24
CA ALA A 16 -20.37 13.83 -25.85
C ALA A 16 -19.41 13.74 -24.66
N TYR A 17 -19.99 13.64 -23.46
CA TYR A 17 -19.29 13.19 -22.28
C TYR A 17 -18.81 11.79 -22.64
N SER A 18 -17.61 11.71 -23.20
CA SER A 18 -16.81 10.52 -23.17
C SER A 18 -16.66 10.22 -21.69
N CYS A 19 -17.52 9.32 -21.20
CA CYS A 19 -17.22 8.52 -20.04
C CYS A 19 -15.89 7.85 -20.35
N CYS A 20 -14.79 8.52 -20.00
CA CYS A 20 -13.53 7.87 -19.75
C CYS A 20 -13.77 6.97 -18.53
N SER A 21 -14.44 5.84 -18.78
CA SER A 21 -14.25 4.63 -18.02
C SER A 21 -12.81 4.20 -18.29
N SER A 22 -11.86 4.95 -17.76
CA SER A 22 -10.66 4.31 -17.28
C SER A 22 -11.15 3.48 -16.11
N GLN A 23 -11.46 2.21 -16.37
CA GLN A 23 -11.05 1.18 -15.42
C GLN A 23 -9.55 1.41 -15.24
N GLN A 24 -9.18 2.31 -14.31
CA GLN A 24 -7.90 2.25 -13.65
C GLN A 24 -7.93 0.88 -12.98
N GLY A 25 -7.33 -0.08 -13.71
CA GLY A 25 -7.38 -1.48 -13.39
C GLY A 25 -6.89 -1.73 -11.98
N ALA A 26 -7.29 -2.88 -11.44
CA ALA A 26 -6.66 -3.46 -10.25
C ALA A 26 -5.13 -3.32 -10.38
N GLY A 27 -4.52 -2.62 -9.43
CA GLY A 27 -3.15 -2.12 -9.54
C GLY A 27 -2.83 -1.20 -8.36
N ILE A 28 -1.60 -0.68 -8.29
CA ILE A 28 -1.13 0.24 -7.23
C ILE A 28 -1.34 1.73 -7.55
N GLY A 29 -2.13 2.03 -8.58
CA GLY A 29 -2.50 3.39 -8.97
C GLY A 29 -1.34 4.24 -9.47
N LYS A 30 -1.14 5.41 -8.85
CA LYS A 30 -0.06 6.37 -9.23
C LYS A 30 1.26 6.13 -8.47
N ALA A 31 1.36 5.08 -7.66
CA ALA A 31 2.62 4.68 -7.04
C ALA A 31 3.44 3.85 -8.04
N ASP A 32 4.76 4.05 -8.07
CA ASP A 32 5.67 3.28 -8.92
C ASP A 32 5.87 1.87 -8.36
N SER A 33 5.98 1.77 -7.03
CA SER A 33 6.05 0.51 -6.29
C SER A 33 5.66 0.71 -4.82
N ILE A 34 5.25 -0.37 -4.18
CA ILE A 34 4.97 -0.44 -2.75
C ILE A 34 5.79 -1.61 -2.19
N HIS A 35 6.68 -1.33 -1.25
CA HIS A 35 7.45 -2.34 -0.54
C HIS A 35 6.83 -2.57 0.83
N VAL A 36 6.54 -3.81 1.17
CA VAL A 36 6.04 -4.20 2.49
C VAL A 36 7.11 -5.02 3.18
N GLU A 37 7.60 -4.56 4.32
CA GLU A 37 8.69 -5.20 5.03
C GLU A 37 8.21 -5.78 6.34
N TYR A 38 8.55 -7.05 6.55
CA TYR A 38 8.44 -7.74 7.82
C TYR A 38 9.84 -7.93 8.42
N CYS A 39 10.21 -7.10 9.39
CA CYS A 39 11.51 -7.11 10.06
C CYS A 39 11.47 -7.96 11.33
N GLY A 40 12.25 -9.04 11.37
CA GLY A 40 12.42 -9.89 12.55
C GLY A 40 13.89 -10.04 12.95
N MET A 41 14.15 -10.78 14.02
CA MET A 41 15.53 -11.01 14.51
C MET A 41 16.45 -11.70 13.49
N VAL A 42 15.86 -12.45 12.56
CA VAL A 42 16.58 -13.23 11.53
C VAL A 42 16.76 -12.47 10.21
N GLY A 43 16.35 -11.20 10.16
CA GLY A 43 16.38 -10.34 8.98
C GLY A 43 14.98 -9.92 8.54
N THR A 44 14.91 -9.35 7.33
CA THR A 44 13.70 -8.74 6.77
C THR A 44 13.16 -9.57 5.61
N THR A 45 11.84 -9.79 5.61
CA THR A 45 11.11 -10.23 4.42
C THR A 45 10.47 -9.02 3.76
N ARG A 46 10.91 -8.67 2.56
CA ARG A 46 10.33 -7.61 1.74
C ARG A 46 9.46 -8.17 0.64
N TYR A 47 8.25 -7.64 0.52
CA TYR A 47 7.37 -7.86 -0.61
C TYR A 47 7.37 -6.64 -1.51
N VAL A 48 7.71 -6.82 -2.79
CA VAL A 48 7.68 -5.74 -3.79
C VAL A 48 6.41 -5.89 -4.61
N ILE A 49 5.51 -4.93 -4.48
CA ILE A 49 4.27 -4.81 -5.24
C ILE A 49 4.48 -3.69 -6.25
N ASN A 50 4.39 -3.99 -7.54
CA ASN A 50 4.51 -3.02 -8.62
C ASN A 50 3.35 -3.21 -9.61
N HIS A 51 3.48 -2.67 -10.82
CA HIS A 51 2.48 -2.81 -11.88
C HIS A 51 2.48 -4.18 -12.59
N SER A 52 3.38 -5.10 -12.23
CA SER A 52 3.37 -6.45 -12.82
C SER A 52 2.23 -7.30 -12.27
N ASP A 53 1.93 -8.41 -12.94
CA ASP A 53 1.00 -9.46 -12.50
C ASP A 53 1.60 -10.38 -11.44
N THR A 54 2.80 -10.07 -10.96
CA THR A 54 3.49 -10.79 -9.89
C THR A 54 3.79 -9.84 -8.72
N ILE A 55 3.97 -10.41 -7.55
CA ILE A 55 4.62 -9.71 -6.42
C ILE A 55 6.04 -10.29 -6.39
N MET A 56 7.06 -9.64 -5.81
CA MET A 56 8.36 -10.31 -5.52
C MET A 56 8.58 -10.47 -4.00
N MET A 57 9.21 -11.55 -3.54
CA MET A 57 9.62 -11.74 -2.15
C MET A 57 11.14 -11.72 -2.08
N LEU A 58 11.69 -10.89 -1.21
CA LEU A 58 13.10 -10.84 -0.93
C LEU A 58 13.31 -11.13 0.55
N LYS A 59 14.20 -12.06 0.87
CA LYS A 59 14.62 -12.34 2.25
C LYS A 59 16.07 -11.91 2.41
N GLY A 60 16.34 -11.01 3.34
CA GLY A 60 17.67 -10.45 3.52
C GLY A 60 17.72 -9.35 4.56
N ASN A 61 18.88 -8.71 4.68
CA ASN A 61 19.07 -7.49 5.45
C ASN A 61 19.10 -6.30 4.49
N PHE A 62 18.24 -5.31 4.70
CA PHE A 62 18.19 -4.08 3.89
C PHE A 62 18.73 -2.92 4.70
N LEU A 63 20.05 -2.75 4.66
CA LEU A 63 20.75 -1.71 5.43
C LEU A 63 20.92 -0.47 4.56
N HIS A 64 20.93 0.71 5.16
CA HIS A 64 21.28 1.94 4.46
C HIS A 64 22.73 2.31 4.81
N ASP A 65 23.50 2.75 3.83
CA ASP A 65 24.83 3.31 4.06
C ASP A 65 24.75 4.73 4.67
N ILE A 66 25.91 5.35 4.91
CA ILE A 66 25.99 6.71 5.47
C ILE A 66 25.41 7.79 4.54
N HIS A 67 25.19 7.48 3.26
CA HIS A 67 24.59 8.34 2.25
C HIS A 67 23.09 8.05 2.06
N GLY A 68 22.52 7.10 2.80
CA GLY A 68 21.13 6.67 2.67
C GLY A 68 20.90 5.77 1.45
N VAL A 69 21.93 5.18 0.85
CA VAL A 69 21.81 4.21 -0.23
C VAL A 69 21.57 2.82 0.38
N GLU A 70 20.51 2.17 -0.06
CA GLU A 70 20.20 0.81 0.38
C GLU A 70 21.22 -0.20 -0.16
N CYS A 71 21.80 -0.98 0.75
CA CYS A 71 22.72 -2.07 0.51
C CYS A 71 22.07 -3.39 0.98
N PRO A 72 21.34 -4.09 0.09
CA PRO A 72 20.70 -5.36 0.44
C PRO A 72 21.72 -6.51 0.52
N SER A 73 21.70 -7.25 1.63
CA SER A 73 22.35 -8.56 1.76
C SER A 73 21.27 -9.64 1.70
N LEU A 74 21.09 -10.25 0.53
CA LEU A 74 20.05 -11.23 0.27
C LEU A 74 20.53 -12.63 0.65
N PHE A 75 19.68 -13.40 1.34
CA PHE A 75 19.97 -14.81 1.63
C PHE A 75 19.72 -15.65 0.38
N GLU A 76 18.48 -15.62 -0.14
CA GLU A 76 18.11 -16.10 -1.48
C GLU A 76 16.86 -15.32 -1.94
N PRO A 77 16.84 -14.74 -3.16
CA PRO A 77 15.62 -14.15 -3.71
C PRO A 77 14.67 -15.27 -4.15
N VAL A 78 13.57 -15.45 -3.41
CA VAL A 78 12.48 -16.33 -3.84
C VAL A 78 11.61 -15.56 -4.82
N ARG A 79 11.87 -15.74 -6.13
CA ARG A 79 11.00 -15.20 -7.19
C ARG A 79 9.63 -15.89 -7.11
N LYS A 80 8.58 -15.08 -7.14
CA LYS A 80 7.23 -15.45 -6.71
C LYS A 80 6.32 -15.97 -7.83
N VAL A 81 5.34 -16.72 -7.35
CA VAL A 81 4.15 -17.29 -7.98
C VAL A 81 3.17 -16.22 -8.49
N ALA A 82 2.65 -16.39 -9.71
CA ALA A 82 1.43 -15.72 -10.17
C ALA A 82 0.23 -16.34 -9.43
N SER A 83 -0.42 -15.58 -8.55
CA SER A 83 -1.58 -16.00 -7.76
C SER A 83 -2.79 -15.15 -8.13
N ASP A 84 -3.98 -15.74 -8.13
CA ASP A 84 -5.26 -15.02 -8.26
C ASP A 84 -5.44 -13.92 -7.18
N ASP A 85 -4.63 -13.96 -6.11
CA ASP A 85 -4.61 -12.95 -5.06
C ASP A 85 -3.90 -11.64 -5.48
N VAL A 86 -3.02 -11.64 -6.50
CA VAL A 86 -2.20 -10.46 -6.85
C VAL A 86 -3.06 -9.22 -7.18
N PRO A 87 -4.09 -9.31 -8.04
CA PRO A 87 -4.95 -8.14 -8.32
C PRO A 87 -5.67 -7.62 -7.07
N VAL A 88 -6.04 -8.51 -6.14
CA VAL A 88 -6.70 -8.13 -4.89
C VAL A 88 -5.71 -7.41 -3.96
N ILE A 89 -4.49 -7.93 -3.83
CA ILE A 89 -3.42 -7.32 -3.03
C ILE A 89 -3.08 -5.93 -3.57
N GLN A 90 -2.88 -5.79 -4.89
CA GLN A 90 -2.60 -4.49 -5.51
C GLN A 90 -3.72 -3.48 -5.26
N ARG A 91 -4.97 -3.88 -5.47
CA ARG A 91 -6.14 -3.03 -5.20
C ARG A 91 -6.21 -2.60 -3.74
N LEU A 92 -6.01 -3.51 -2.80
CA LEU A 92 -5.99 -3.18 -1.37
C LEU A 92 -4.83 -2.24 -1.02
N ALA A 93 -3.64 -2.47 -1.55
CA ALA A 93 -2.48 -1.60 -1.35
C ALA A 93 -2.75 -0.18 -1.86
N HIS A 94 -3.38 -0.05 -3.03
CA HIS A 94 -3.78 1.24 -3.57
C HIS A 94 -4.77 1.97 -2.66
N GLN A 95 -5.82 1.28 -2.23
CA GLN A 95 -6.87 1.85 -1.36
C GLN A 95 -6.31 2.28 0.00
N LEU A 96 -5.39 1.50 0.58
CA LEU A 96 -4.83 1.74 1.90
C LEU A 96 -3.75 2.82 1.90
N PHE A 97 -2.81 2.78 0.95
CA PHE A 97 -1.55 3.54 1.04
C PHE A 97 -1.36 4.62 -0.05
N VAL A 98 -2.23 4.68 -1.05
CA VAL A 98 -2.11 5.64 -2.15
C VAL A 98 -3.31 6.57 -2.21
N GLU A 99 -4.52 6.03 -2.20
CA GLU A 99 -5.76 6.83 -2.15
C GLU A 99 -6.16 7.19 -0.73
N HIS A 100 -5.78 6.36 0.25
CA HIS A 100 -6.32 6.41 1.60
C HIS A 100 -7.86 6.37 1.64
N SER A 101 -8.47 5.67 0.67
CA SER A 101 -9.92 5.48 0.56
C SER A 101 -10.46 4.47 1.57
N LYS A 102 -9.57 3.69 2.21
CA LYS A 102 -9.88 2.85 3.36
C LYS A 102 -8.89 3.14 4.49
N PRO A 103 -9.35 3.21 5.76
CA PRO A 103 -8.43 3.34 6.88
C PRO A 103 -7.61 2.05 7.02
N ASP A 104 -6.37 2.18 7.46
CA ASP A 104 -5.53 1.06 7.90
C ASP A 104 -5.85 0.68 9.35
N THR A 105 -6.05 1.69 10.21
CA THR A 105 -6.36 1.56 11.64
C THR A 105 -7.72 2.16 11.96
N LEU A 106 -8.55 1.43 12.73
CA LEU A 106 -9.85 1.92 13.19
C LEU A 106 -9.73 2.72 14.49
N TRP A 107 -8.93 2.25 15.44
CA TRP A 107 -8.62 2.97 16.67
C TRP A 107 -7.34 2.46 17.33
N THR A 108 -6.74 3.31 18.15
CA THR A 108 -5.65 2.99 19.07
C THR A 108 -6.01 3.38 20.50
N LYS A 109 -5.55 2.62 21.49
CA LYS A 109 -5.71 2.93 22.92
C LYS A 109 -4.40 2.63 23.65
N PRO A 110 -4.03 3.39 24.70
CA PRO A 110 -2.86 3.04 25.50
C PRO A 110 -2.95 1.62 26.10
N TYR A 111 -1.81 0.94 26.21
CA TYR A 111 -1.67 -0.35 26.90
C TYR A 111 -0.43 -0.32 27.80
N GLN A 112 -0.58 -0.75 29.05
CA GLN A 112 0.44 -0.56 30.09
C GLN A 112 1.37 -1.77 30.32
N TYR A 113 1.16 -2.89 29.62
CA TYR A 113 1.71 -4.20 30.04
C TYR A 113 2.57 -4.94 29.01
N GLY A 114 2.94 -4.36 27.86
CA GLY A 114 3.68 -5.12 26.83
C GLY A 114 5.20 -4.82 26.77
N MET A 115 5.98 -5.84 26.41
CA MET A 115 7.45 -5.81 26.27
C MET A 115 7.86 -5.50 24.81
N THR A 116 8.82 -4.59 24.60
CA THR A 116 9.12 -3.98 23.26
C THR A 116 9.52 -5.02 22.23
N CYS A 117 8.73 -5.16 21.17
CA CYS A 117 9.24 -5.64 19.89
C CYS A 117 9.41 -4.44 18.95
N MET A 118 10.51 -4.44 18.19
CA MET A 118 10.72 -3.49 17.09
C MET A 118 9.52 -3.53 16.13
N PRO A 119 9.16 -2.43 15.44
CA PRO A 119 8.10 -2.47 14.44
C PRO A 119 8.43 -3.55 13.41
N ILE A 120 7.65 -4.63 13.44
CA ILE A 120 7.87 -5.75 12.54
C ILE A 120 7.37 -5.35 11.16
N LEU A 121 6.41 -4.43 11.01
CA LEU A 121 5.81 -4.10 9.72
C LEU A 121 6.03 -2.63 9.31
N SER A 122 6.62 -2.42 8.14
CA SER A 122 6.62 -1.13 7.45
C SER A 122 6.13 -1.25 6.01
N VAL A 123 5.51 -0.18 5.52
CA VAL A 123 5.06 -0.05 4.13
C VAL A 123 5.69 1.19 3.54
N HIS A 124 6.46 1.01 2.47
CA HIS A 124 7.20 2.04 1.77
C HIS A 124 6.54 2.25 0.41
N VAL A 125 5.99 3.44 0.18
CA VAL A 125 5.33 3.81 -1.07
C VAL A 125 6.27 4.70 -1.86
N PHE A 126 6.65 4.25 -3.06
CA PHE A 126 7.52 5.00 -3.96
C PHE A 126 6.69 5.66 -5.05
N LYS A 127 6.92 6.96 -5.26
CA LYS A 127 6.25 7.75 -6.30
C LYS A 127 7.15 8.85 -6.81
N LYS A 128 7.48 8.80 -8.11
CA LYS A 128 8.37 9.73 -8.81
C LYS A 128 9.70 9.91 -8.06
N GLY A 129 10.28 8.82 -7.60
CA GLY A 129 11.55 8.81 -6.85
C GLY A 129 11.45 9.33 -5.41
N LYS A 130 10.25 9.60 -4.88
CA LYS A 130 10.03 9.94 -3.47
C LYS A 130 9.47 8.76 -2.72
N GLU A 131 9.94 8.56 -1.50
CA GLU A 131 9.48 7.52 -0.58
C GLU A 131 8.56 8.12 0.51
N THR A 132 7.49 7.40 0.84
CA THR A 132 6.65 7.64 2.02
C THR A 132 6.57 6.36 2.83
N VAL A 133 6.88 6.43 4.13
CA VAL A 133 6.98 5.24 5.00
C VAL A 133 5.88 5.25 6.06
N TYR A 134 5.08 4.20 6.09
CA TYR A 134 4.08 3.90 7.11
C TYR A 134 4.63 2.80 8.02
N ARG A 135 4.63 3.03 9.34
CA ARG A 135 5.12 2.05 10.33
C ARG A 135 3.95 1.54 11.16
N TYR A 136 3.89 0.23 11.30
CA TYR A 136 2.82 -0.45 11.99
C TYR A 136 3.38 -1.22 13.17
N ASP A 137 2.83 -0.91 14.34
CA ASP A 137 3.07 -1.70 15.53
C ASP A 137 2.50 -3.11 15.35
N THR A 138 3.18 -4.08 15.90
CA THR A 138 2.73 -5.47 15.88
C THR A 138 2.72 -6.01 17.28
N GLY A 139 2.01 -7.11 17.50
CA GLY A 139 1.91 -7.70 18.81
C GLY A 139 1.03 -8.93 18.81
N GLU A 140 0.67 -9.39 20.00
CA GLU A 140 -0.24 -10.50 20.16
C GLU A 140 -1.65 -10.09 19.73
N GLU A 141 -2.27 -10.84 18.83
CA GLU A 141 -3.66 -10.61 18.45
C GLU A 141 -4.59 -11.43 19.37
N LYS A 142 -5.51 -10.75 20.05
CA LYS A 142 -6.59 -11.37 20.83
C LYS A 142 -7.92 -10.76 20.43
N ASN A 143 -8.87 -11.58 20.01
CA ASN A 143 -10.21 -11.16 19.59
C ASN A 143 -10.18 -10.03 18.51
N GLY A 144 -9.22 -10.11 17.59
CA GLY A 144 -9.03 -9.13 16.53
C GLY A 144 -8.52 -7.76 17.01
N ILE A 145 -7.95 -7.67 18.21
CA ILE A 145 -7.23 -6.50 18.72
C ILE A 145 -5.76 -6.90 18.84
N VAL A 146 -4.88 -6.09 18.27
CA VAL A 146 -3.43 -6.26 18.40
C VAL A 146 -2.97 -5.54 19.66
N TYR A 147 -2.31 -6.28 20.54
CA TYR A 147 -1.73 -5.77 21.77
C TYR A 147 -0.22 -5.58 21.56
N SER A 148 0.16 -4.35 21.22
CA SER A 148 1.56 -3.91 21.24
C SER A 148 1.93 -3.47 22.66
N THR A 149 3.16 -3.01 22.84
CA THR A 149 3.72 -2.61 24.14
C THR A 149 3.05 -1.45 24.81
N SER A 150 2.79 -0.41 24.01
CA SER A 150 2.30 0.87 24.45
C SER A 150 0.86 1.10 24.01
N VAL A 151 0.37 0.30 23.05
CA VAL A 151 -0.92 0.51 22.40
C VAL A 151 -1.65 -0.79 22.10
N GLN A 152 -2.95 -0.77 22.34
CA GLN A 152 -3.93 -1.64 21.71
C GLN A 152 -4.36 -1.03 20.38
N ILE A 153 -4.42 -1.86 19.35
CA ILE A 153 -4.72 -1.42 17.99
C ILE A 153 -5.82 -2.29 17.41
N LYS A 154 -6.84 -1.64 16.85
CA LYS A 154 -7.82 -2.31 16.00
C LYS A 154 -7.54 -1.95 14.56
N TYR A 155 -6.93 -2.87 13.82
CA TYR A 155 -6.76 -2.72 12.38
C TYR A 155 -8.09 -2.84 11.64
N SER A 156 -8.17 -2.20 10.48
CA SER A 156 -9.33 -2.32 9.60
C SER A 156 -9.37 -3.70 8.94
N PRO A 157 -10.57 -4.21 8.58
CA PRO A 157 -10.68 -5.46 7.83
C PRO A 157 -9.87 -5.46 6.53
N ALA A 158 -9.77 -4.31 5.84
CA ALA A 158 -9.02 -4.20 4.60
C ALA A 158 -7.51 -4.35 4.81
N PHE A 159 -6.97 -3.79 5.89
CA PHE A 159 -5.57 -3.96 6.25
C PHE A 159 -5.24 -5.40 6.66
N LEU A 160 -6.13 -6.03 7.44
CA LEU A 160 -5.99 -7.43 7.81
C LEU A 160 -6.06 -8.37 6.59
N GLU A 161 -6.99 -8.12 5.67
CA GLU A 161 -7.09 -8.88 4.42
C GLU A 161 -5.83 -8.73 3.56
N PHE A 162 -5.33 -7.49 3.43
CA PHE A 162 -4.12 -7.18 2.67
C PHE A 162 -2.92 -7.96 3.22
N THR A 163 -2.67 -7.86 4.52
CA THR A 163 -1.53 -8.52 5.18
C THR A 163 -1.65 -10.05 5.15
N HIS A 164 -2.87 -10.59 5.33
CA HIS A 164 -3.13 -12.02 5.24
C HIS A 164 -2.84 -12.58 3.84
N ARG A 165 -3.41 -11.97 2.78
CA ARG A 165 -3.19 -12.42 1.41
C ARG A 165 -1.73 -12.31 0.99
N LEU A 166 -1.06 -11.23 1.38
CA LEU A 166 0.36 -11.02 1.05
C LEU A 166 1.26 -12.11 1.62
N ARG A 167 1.00 -12.54 2.86
CA ARG A 167 1.69 -13.66 3.51
C ARG A 167 1.32 -15.00 2.89
N LYS A 168 0.03 -15.23 2.59
CA LYS A 168 -0.47 -16.48 2.03
C LYS A 168 0.14 -16.84 0.66
N CYS A 169 0.54 -15.85 -0.13
CA CYS A 169 1.08 -16.15 -1.45
C CYS A 169 2.43 -16.92 -1.40
N PHE A 170 3.12 -17.05 -0.24
CA PHE A 170 4.48 -17.59 -0.06
C PHE A 170 4.61 -18.46 1.18
#